data_AF-R5CWC5-F1
#
_entry.id   AF-R5CWC5-F1
#
_cell.length_a   1.000
_cell.length_b   1.000
_cell.length_c   1.000
_cell.angle_alpha   90.00
_cell.angle_beta   90.00
_cell.angle_gamma   90.00
#
_symmetry.space_group_name_H-M   'P 1'
#
loop_
_entity.id
_entity.type
_entity.pdbx_description
1 polymer ?
#
loop_
_entity_poly.entity_id
_entity_poly.type
_entity_poly.pdbx_seq_one_letter_code
_entity_poly.pdbx_strand_id
1 'polypeptide(L)'
;MRQTDNDFFEEYKRLDRLCADMYSCRNGVSEYIAQMENRFYQGQFRVPSWSSDHKMLKHVRWVRNQIAHDSGAYQISEPSDLEFVLNFYERIFSGQDPLTLLRKATEAEAERRKRQARSATSTPPDNESTGKPLGIVIGIGIVALVLTIIFAAILLRSL
;
A
#
# COMPACT_ATOMS: atom_id res chain seq x y z
N MET A 1 -9.13 -0.29 -36.28
CA MET A 1 -9.45 -0.17 -34.84
C MET A 1 -10.92 0.21 -34.72
N ARG A 2 -11.69 -0.42 -33.82
CA ARG A 2 -13.11 -0.04 -33.60
C ARG A 2 -13.19 1.26 -32.77
N GLN A 3 -14.34 1.93 -32.79
CA GLN A 3 -14.54 3.19 -32.05
C GLN A 3 -14.27 3.04 -30.56
N THR A 4 -14.80 1.99 -29.92
CA THR A 4 -14.62 1.76 -28.46
C THR A 4 -13.15 1.58 -28.08
N ASP A 5 -12.37 0.85 -28.89
CA ASP A 5 -10.93 0.69 -28.66
C ASP A 5 -10.16 1.99 -28.85
N ASN A 6 -10.61 2.83 -29.80
CA ASN A 6 -10.01 4.14 -30.02
C ASN A 6 -10.29 5.10 -28.85
N ASP A 7 -11.53 5.14 -28.36
CA ASP A 7 -11.92 5.94 -27.20
C ASP A 7 -11.10 5.53 -25.96
N PHE A 8 -11.02 4.22 -25.69
CA PHE A 8 -10.15 3.68 -24.64
C PHE A 8 -8.67 4.08 -24.83
N PHE A 9 -8.14 3.94 -26.04
CA PHE A 9 -6.73 4.18 -26.31
C PHE A 9 -6.35 5.65 -26.12
N GLU A 10 -7.20 6.58 -26.55
CA GLU A 10 -6.98 8.01 -26.34
C GLU A 10 -7.09 8.40 -24.86
N GLU A 11 -8.07 7.88 -24.13
CA GLU A 11 -8.20 8.13 -22.70
C GLU A 11 -7.05 7.51 -21.88
N TYR A 12 -6.58 6.32 -22.25
CA TYR A 12 -5.39 5.73 -21.66
C TYR A 12 -4.16 6.60 -21.89
N LYS A 13 -3.99 7.17 -23.09
CA LYS A 13 -2.89 8.11 -23.38
C LYS A 13 -2.98 9.37 -22.53
N ARG A 14 -4.18 9.88 -22.25
CA ARG A 14 -4.36 11.01 -21.32
C ARG A 14 -3.92 10.65 -19.91
N LEU A 15 -4.34 9.48 -19.41
CA LEU A 15 -3.91 8.98 -18.10
C LEU A 15 -2.40 8.75 -18.02
N ASP A 16 -1.80 8.17 -19.07
CA ASP A 16 -0.34 7.94 -19.12
C ASP A 16 0.45 9.24 -19.10
N ARG A 17 0.00 10.26 -19.84
CA ARG A 17 0.62 11.59 -19.78
C ARG A 17 0.50 12.24 -18.39
N LEU A 18 -0.68 12.17 -17.77
CA LEU A 18 -0.86 12.70 -16.42
C LEU A 18 0.13 12.08 -15.42
N CYS A 19 0.25 10.75 -15.43
CA CYS A 19 1.21 10.04 -14.59
C CYS A 19 2.67 10.37 -14.97
N ALA A 20 2.96 10.51 -16.27
CA ALA A 20 4.29 10.85 -16.76
C ALA A 20 4.74 12.23 -16.27
N ASP A 21 3.84 13.21 -16.29
CA ASP A 21 4.09 14.57 -15.79
C ASP A 21 4.36 14.56 -14.29
N MET A 22 3.60 13.78 -13.49
CA MET A 22 3.80 13.64 -12.04
C MET A 22 5.19 13.12 -11.66
N TYR A 23 5.76 12.23 -12.48
CA TYR A 23 7.05 11.58 -12.21
C TYR A 23 8.18 12.04 -13.12
N SER A 24 7.92 13.01 -14.01
CA SER A 24 8.87 13.46 -15.04
C SER A 24 9.51 12.29 -15.80
N CYS A 25 8.69 11.32 -16.21
CA CYS A 25 9.13 10.08 -16.87
C CYS A 25 8.43 9.87 -18.21
N ARG A 26 8.86 8.87 -18.99
CA ARG A 26 8.26 8.59 -20.31
C ARG A 26 7.05 7.64 -20.25
N ASN A 27 7.01 6.73 -19.27
CA ASN A 27 6.03 5.66 -19.19
C ASN A 27 5.17 5.82 -17.93
N GLY A 28 4.25 6.79 -17.94
CA GLY A 28 3.60 7.29 -16.74
C GLY A 28 2.81 6.23 -15.96
N VAL A 29 1.88 5.51 -16.60
CA VAL A 29 1.10 4.46 -15.92
C VAL A 29 2.01 3.36 -15.38
N SER A 30 3.09 3.03 -16.09
CA SER A 30 4.03 2.00 -15.63
C SER A 30 4.81 2.45 -14.40
N GLU A 31 5.24 3.72 -14.38
CA GLU A 31 5.87 4.31 -13.20
C GLU A 31 4.89 4.35 -12.03
N TYR A 32 3.64 4.77 -12.25
CA TYR A 32 2.62 4.77 -11.21
C TYR A 32 2.40 3.37 -10.61
N ILE A 33 2.32 2.33 -11.46
CA ILE A 33 2.24 0.93 -11.01
C ILE A 33 3.47 0.56 -10.17
N ALA A 34 4.67 0.90 -10.61
CA ALA A 34 5.90 0.63 -9.86
C ALA A 34 5.90 1.31 -8.48
N GLN A 35 5.39 2.54 -8.39
CA GLN A 35 5.24 3.25 -7.12
C GLN A 35 4.22 2.55 -6.18
N MET A 36 3.14 1.98 -6.72
CA MET A 36 2.23 1.12 -5.95
C MET A 36 2.92 -0.18 -5.50
N GLU A 37 3.71 -0.83 -6.37
CA GLU A 37 4.42 -2.06 -6.03
C GLU A 37 5.45 -1.83 -4.91
N ASN A 38 6.18 -0.70 -4.95
CA ASN A 38 7.15 -0.31 -3.92
C ASN A 38 6.53 -0.11 -2.53
N ARG A 39 5.23 0.19 -2.46
CA ARG A 39 4.50 0.41 -1.20
C ARG A 39 3.38 -0.60 -0.96
N PHE A 40 3.44 -1.74 -1.64
CA PHE A 40 2.31 -2.67 -1.72
C PHE A 40 1.76 -3.09 -0.36
N TYR A 41 2.63 -3.52 0.55
CA TYR A 41 2.23 -3.96 1.89
C TYR A 41 1.53 -2.85 2.69
N GLN A 42 2.06 -1.63 2.65
CA GLN A 42 1.47 -0.50 3.38
C GLN A 42 0.13 -0.07 2.76
N GLY A 43 0.09 -0.03 1.44
CA GLY A 43 -1.09 0.37 0.70
C GLY A 43 -2.25 -0.60 0.88
N GLN A 44 -2.00 -1.90 0.81
CA GLN A 44 -3.03 -2.92 1.02
C GLN A 44 -3.67 -2.83 2.41
N PHE A 45 -2.90 -2.46 3.43
CA PHE A 45 -3.41 -2.31 4.80
C PHE A 45 -4.18 -0.99 5.02
N ARG A 46 -3.84 0.08 4.30
CA ARG A 46 -4.30 1.45 4.59
C ARG A 46 -5.30 2.01 3.60
N VAL A 47 -5.33 1.48 2.38
CA VAL A 47 -6.13 2.00 1.28
C VAL A 47 -7.04 0.87 0.77
N PRO A 48 -8.36 0.93 1.01
CA PRO A 48 -9.27 -0.16 0.66
C PRO A 48 -9.25 -0.55 -0.82
N SER A 49 -9.10 0.41 -1.73
CA SER A 49 -9.09 0.18 -3.18
C SER A 49 -7.72 -0.27 -3.74
N TRP A 50 -6.69 -0.36 -2.90
CA TRP A 50 -5.31 -0.54 -3.37
C TRP A 50 -5.13 -1.75 -4.28
N SER A 51 -5.59 -2.92 -3.84
CA SER A 51 -5.42 -4.17 -4.57
C SER A 51 -6.23 -4.20 -5.87
N SER A 52 -7.47 -3.69 -5.85
CA SER A 52 -8.33 -3.63 -7.04
C SER A 52 -7.77 -2.65 -8.07
N ASP A 53 -7.34 -1.47 -7.63
CA ASP A 53 -6.77 -0.45 -8.51
C ASP A 53 -5.45 -0.92 -9.12
N HIS A 54 -4.57 -1.53 -8.33
CA HIS A 54 -3.32 -2.10 -8.84
C HIS A 54 -3.55 -3.19 -9.88
N LYS A 55 -4.52 -4.08 -9.63
CA LYS A 55 -4.90 -5.12 -10.60
C LYS A 55 -5.43 -4.50 -11.89
N MET A 56 -6.31 -3.51 -11.76
CA MET A 56 -6.96 -2.90 -12.92
C MET A 56 -6.00 -2.05 -13.75
N LEU A 57 -5.07 -1.31 -13.14
CA LEU A 57 -3.99 -0.60 -13.85
C LEU A 57 -3.14 -1.53 -14.72
N LYS A 58 -2.79 -2.71 -14.20
CA LYS A 58 -2.07 -3.73 -14.97
C LYS A 58 -2.92 -4.28 -16.11
N HIS A 59 -4.21 -4.47 -15.86
CA HIS A 59 -5.17 -4.92 -16.87
C HIS A 59 -5.28 -3.92 -18.02
N VAL A 60 -5.60 -2.66 -17.75
CA VAL A 60 -5.75 -1.64 -18.81
C VAL A 60 -4.43 -1.36 -19.54
N ARG A 61 -3.27 -1.50 -18.87
CA ARG A 61 -1.96 -1.47 -19.55
C ARG A 61 -1.81 -2.64 -20.54
N TRP A 62 -2.24 -3.84 -20.16
CA TRP A 62 -2.26 -5.00 -21.06
C TRP A 62 -3.24 -4.78 -22.22
N VAL A 63 -4.45 -4.28 -21.98
CA VAL A 63 -5.45 -3.93 -23.01
C VAL A 63 -4.86 -2.95 -24.02
N ARG A 64 -4.21 -1.87 -23.55
CA ARG A 64 -3.53 -0.91 -24.43
C ARG A 64 -2.46 -1.58 -25.30
N ASN A 65 -1.68 -2.48 -24.72
CA ASN A 65 -0.63 -3.19 -25.47
C ASN A 65 -1.24 -4.11 -26.55
N GLN A 66 -2.35 -4.79 -26.25
CA GLN A 66 -3.06 -5.61 -27.24
C GLN A 66 -3.57 -4.74 -28.40
N ILE A 67 -4.20 -3.61 -28.11
CA ILE A 67 -4.70 -2.67 -29.13
C ILE A 67 -3.57 -2.17 -30.04
N ALA A 68 -2.38 -1.91 -29.49
CA ALA A 68 -1.23 -1.44 -30.26
C ALA A 68 -0.65 -2.50 -31.22
N HIS A 69 -0.92 -3.79 -30.98
CA HIS A 69 -0.38 -4.90 -31.78
C HIS A 69 -1.41 -5.53 -32.73
N ASP A 70 -2.71 -5.26 -32.56
CA ASP A 70 -3.76 -5.88 -33.38
C ASP A 70 -4.12 -5.06 -34.64
N SER A 71 -4.30 -5.77 -35.75
CA SER A 71 -4.83 -5.27 -37.03
C SER A 71 -6.31 -4.84 -37.00
N GLY A 72 -7.04 -5.10 -35.91
CA GLY A 72 -8.39 -4.58 -35.66
C GLY A 72 -9.53 -5.50 -36.11
N ALA A 73 -9.30 -6.81 -36.13
CA ALA A 73 -10.32 -7.80 -36.49
C ALA A 73 -11.42 -7.96 -35.43
N TYR A 74 -11.09 -7.73 -34.15
CA TYR A 74 -12.03 -7.78 -33.03
C TYR A 74 -11.82 -6.62 -32.05
N GLN A 75 -12.77 -6.43 -31.14
CA GLN A 75 -12.70 -5.42 -30.08
C GLN A 75 -11.96 -6.00 -28.90
N ILE A 76 -11.07 -5.20 -28.33
CA ILE A 76 -10.15 -5.64 -27.29
C ILE A 76 -10.54 -5.04 -25.94
N SER A 77 -10.93 -3.76 -25.94
CA SER A 77 -11.39 -3.07 -24.74
C SER A 77 -12.85 -3.36 -24.41
N GLU A 78 -13.15 -3.52 -23.13
CA GLU A 78 -14.50 -3.57 -22.60
C GLU A 78 -14.93 -2.17 -22.12
N PRO A 79 -16.25 -1.87 -22.04
CA PRO A 79 -16.73 -0.59 -21.50
C PRO A 79 -16.21 -0.28 -20.08
N SER A 80 -16.01 -1.32 -19.26
CA SER A 80 -15.43 -1.25 -17.91
C SER A 80 -13.97 -0.77 -17.91
N ASP A 81 -13.20 -1.07 -18.96
CA ASP A 81 -11.82 -0.61 -19.09
C ASP A 81 -11.76 0.90 -19.26
N LEU A 82 -12.61 1.43 -20.13
CA LEU A 82 -12.74 2.87 -20.36
C LEU A 82 -13.25 3.59 -19.11
N GLU A 83 -14.28 3.04 -18.46
CA GLU A 83 -14.82 3.60 -17.21
C GLU A 83 -13.74 3.67 -16.13
N PHE A 84 -12.93 2.61 -15.99
CA PHE A 84 -11.83 2.60 -15.03
C PHE A 84 -10.79 3.68 -15.36
N VAL A 85 -10.35 3.80 -16.61
CA VAL A 85 -9.33 4.79 -17.01
C VAL A 85 -9.81 6.22 -16.71
N LEU A 86 -11.06 6.54 -17.07
CA LEU A 86 -11.68 7.84 -16.81
C LEU A 86 -11.78 8.12 -15.30
N ASN A 87 -12.30 7.15 -14.54
CA ASN A 87 -12.44 7.30 -13.10
C ASN A 87 -11.07 7.47 -12.41
N PHE A 88 -10.07 6.68 -12.82
CA PHE A 88 -8.74 6.72 -12.23
C PHE A 88 -8.05 8.06 -12.51
N TYR A 89 -8.19 8.60 -13.73
CA TYR A 89 -7.72 9.93 -14.09
C TYR A 89 -8.30 11.00 -13.14
N GLU A 90 -9.63 11.02 -12.95
CA GLU A 90 -10.29 11.98 -12.07
C GLU A 90 -9.87 11.83 -10.60
N ARG A 91 -9.64 10.61 -10.14
CA ARG A 91 -9.12 10.38 -8.78
C ARG A 91 -7.70 10.89 -8.60
N ILE A 92 -6.81 10.75 -9.59
CA ILE A 92 -5.49 11.38 -9.53
C ILE A 92 -5.65 12.91 -9.47
N PHE A 93 -6.44 13.47 -10.37
CA PHE A 93 -6.64 14.91 -10.46
C PHE A 93 -7.21 15.52 -9.16
N SER A 94 -8.15 14.81 -8.52
CA SER A 94 -8.76 15.21 -7.24
C SER A 94 -7.97 14.80 -5.99
N GLY A 95 -6.81 14.13 -6.15
CA GLY A 95 -5.99 13.66 -5.03
C GLY A 95 -6.70 12.61 -4.16
N GLN A 96 -7.53 11.77 -4.78
CA GLN A 96 -8.20 10.61 -4.20
C GLN A 96 -7.66 9.28 -4.76
N ASP A 97 -6.53 9.33 -5.46
CA ASP A 97 -5.82 8.15 -5.94
C ASP A 97 -5.15 7.37 -4.79
N PRO A 98 -4.80 6.09 -4.99
CA PRO A 98 -4.24 5.24 -3.95
C PRO A 98 -2.97 5.76 -3.30
N LEU A 99 -2.06 6.36 -4.07
CA LEU A 99 -0.79 6.86 -3.55
C LEU A 99 -1.00 8.11 -2.71
N THR A 100 -1.92 8.99 -3.12
CA THR A 100 -2.32 10.15 -2.32
C THR A 100 -3.05 9.73 -1.04
N LEU A 101 -3.95 8.75 -1.10
CA LEU A 101 -4.64 8.22 0.07
C LEU A 101 -3.66 7.58 1.06
N LEU A 102 -2.69 6.80 0.56
CA LEU A 102 -1.64 6.23 1.39
C LEU A 102 -0.82 7.33 2.07
N ARG A 103 -0.39 8.36 1.33
CA ARG A 103 0.35 9.50 1.89
C ARG A 103 -0.43 10.16 3.02
N LYS A 104 -1.70 10.52 2.78
CA LYS A 104 -2.59 11.12 3.80
C LYS A 104 -2.72 10.24 5.03
N ALA A 105 -2.89 8.92 4.86
CA ALA A 105 -2.98 7.98 5.97
C ALA A 105 -1.67 7.89 6.79
N THR A 106 -0.52 7.93 6.12
CA THR A 106 0.79 7.92 6.81
C THR A 106 1.06 9.21 7.58
N GLU A 107 0.72 10.36 7.01
CA GLU A 107 0.85 11.68 7.67
C GLU A 107 -0.07 11.76 8.89
N ALA A 108 -1.31 11.32 8.77
CA ALA A 108 -2.27 11.31 9.88
C ALA A 108 -1.79 10.44 11.05
N GLU A 109 -1.20 9.27 10.79
CA GLU A 109 -0.65 8.45 11.85
C GLU A 109 0.58 9.08 12.50
N ALA A 110 1.49 9.66 11.72
CA ALA A 110 2.66 10.35 12.24
C ALA A 110 2.25 11.48 13.20
N GLU A 111 1.24 12.27 12.84
CA GLU A 111 0.70 13.32 13.70
C GLU A 111 0.05 12.78 14.98
N ARG A 112 -0.68 11.66 14.90
CA ARG A 112 -1.23 10.98 16.10
C ARG A 112 -0.11 10.53 17.04
N ARG A 113 0.96 9.93 16.51
CA ARG A 113 2.12 9.50 17.32
C ARG A 113 2.83 10.68 17.97
N LYS A 114 3.04 11.80 17.27
CA LYS A 114 3.64 13.02 17.84
C LYS A 114 2.79 13.59 18.98
N ARG A 115 1.47 13.62 18.82
CA ARG A 115 0.55 14.10 19.88
C ARG A 115 0.62 13.22 21.12
N GLN A 116 0.64 11.90 20.96
CA GLN A 116 0.79 10.94 22.07
C GLN A 116 2.12 11.09 22.81
N ALA A 117 3.23 11.30 22.09
CA ALA A 117 4.53 11.52 22.70
C ALA A 117 4.59 12.83 23.52
N ARG A 118 3.95 13.91 23.03
CA ARG A 118 3.87 15.18 23.76
C ARG A 118 3.03 15.06 25.03
N SER A 119 1.88 14.37 24.98
CA SER A 119 1.04 14.17 26.17
C SER A 119 1.70 13.29 27.23
N ALA A 120 2.59 12.36 26.84
CA ALA A 120 3.35 11.53 27.79
C ALA A 120 4.51 12.29 28.47
N THR A 121 4.97 13.40 27.91
CA THR A 121 6.08 14.21 28.45
C THR A 121 5.59 15.33 29.39
N SER A 122 4.29 15.64 29.39
CA SER A 122 3.69 16.69 30.22
C SER A 122 3.17 16.21 31.58
N THR A 123 3.46 14.98 32.00
CA THR A 123 3.21 14.55 33.39
C THR A 123 4.20 15.29 34.30
N PRO A 124 3.76 16.03 35.34
CA PRO A 124 4.66 16.60 36.36
C PRO A 124 5.52 15.48 36.97
N PRO A 125 6.70 15.79 37.55
CA PRO A 125 7.44 14.78 38.29
C PRO A 125 6.66 14.47 39.56
N ASP A 126 5.86 13.42 39.54
CA ASP A 126 5.30 12.82 40.75
C ASP A 126 6.49 12.32 41.58
N ASN A 127 6.62 12.92 42.76
CA ASN A 127 7.57 12.52 43.79
C ASN A 127 7.59 10.99 43.99
N GLU A 128 8.78 10.43 43.83
CA GLU A 128 9.30 9.18 44.38
C GLU A 128 8.28 8.26 45.08
N SER A 129 7.92 7.16 44.40
CA SER A 129 7.83 5.87 45.10
C SER A 129 8.34 4.76 44.19
N THR A 130 9.45 4.17 44.62
CA THR A 130 10.19 3.11 43.97
C THR A 130 9.39 1.81 44.00
N GLY A 131 8.53 1.60 43.00
CA GLY A 131 7.84 0.33 42.79
C GLY A 131 8.14 -0.22 41.40
N LYS A 132 9.10 -1.14 41.27
CA LYS A 132 9.30 -1.88 40.01
C LYS A 132 7.99 -2.62 39.66
N PRO A 133 7.50 -2.57 38.40
CA PRO A 133 6.25 -3.23 38.03
C PRO A 133 6.41 -4.76 38.16
N LEU A 134 5.80 -5.31 39.20
CA LEU A 134 5.89 -6.72 39.62
C LEU A 134 5.50 -7.69 38.49
N GLY A 135 4.65 -7.27 37.53
CA GLY A 135 4.17 -8.11 36.43
C GLY A 135 5.22 -8.52 35.39
N ILE A 136 6.24 -7.69 35.12
CA ILE A 136 7.27 -8.00 34.10
C ILE A 136 8.29 -9.03 34.66
N VAL A 137 8.57 -8.95 35.97
CA VAL A 137 9.54 -9.85 36.63
C VAL A 137 8.97 -11.28 36.74
N ILE A 138 7.66 -11.42 37.01
CA ILE A 138 7.01 -12.73 37.10
C ILE A 138 7.01 -13.44 35.73
N GLY A 139 6.78 -12.71 34.64
CA GLY A 139 6.74 -13.28 33.29
C GLY A 139 8.09 -13.84 32.80
N ILE A 140 9.19 -13.14 33.07
CA ILE A 140 10.54 -13.57 32.64
C ILE A 140 11.00 -14.82 33.42
N GLY A 141 10.69 -14.91 34.71
CA GLY A 141 11.05 -16.06 35.54
C GLY A 141 10.39 -17.36 35.09
N ILE A 142 9.12 -17.31 34.68
CA ILE A 142 8.37 -18.49 34.23
C ILE A 142 8.93 -19.00 32.88
N VAL A 143 9.24 -18.10 31.94
CA VAL A 143 9.80 -18.50 30.63
C VAL A 143 11.17 -19.14 30.79
N ALA A 144 12.05 -18.59 31.64
CA ALA A 144 13.37 -19.16 31.89
C ALA A 144 13.29 -20.56 32.52
N LEU A 145 12.37 -20.78 33.47
CA LEU A 145 12.16 -22.09 34.11
C LEU A 145 11.64 -23.15 33.13
N VAL A 146 10.73 -22.78 32.22
CA VAL A 146 10.23 -23.71 31.20
C VAL A 146 11.34 -24.12 30.23
N LEU A 147 12.17 -23.17 29.79
CA LEU A 147 13.29 -23.47 28.88
C LEU A 147 14.35 -24.36 29.52
N THR A 148 14.66 -24.19 30.81
CA THR A 148 15.63 -25.06 31.51
C THR A 148 15.10 -26.48 31.68
N ILE A 149 13.81 -26.66 32.00
CA ILE A 149 13.18 -27.98 32.09
C ILE A 149 13.19 -28.69 30.73
N ILE A 150 12.85 -27.99 29.64
CA ILE A 150 12.89 -28.54 28.29
C ILE A 150 14.32 -28.96 27.92
N PHE A 151 15.32 -28.13 28.21
CA PHE A 151 16.72 -28.42 27.90
C PHE A 151 17.23 -29.64 28.68
N ALA A 152 16.92 -29.75 29.98
CA ALA A 152 17.29 -30.90 30.79
C ALA A 152 16.64 -32.20 30.29
N ALA A 153 15.36 -32.15 29.87
CA ALA A 153 14.66 -33.31 29.31
C ALA A 153 15.25 -33.78 27.98
N ILE A 154 15.77 -32.86 27.15
CA ILE A 154 16.47 -33.20 25.90
C ILE A 154 17.80 -33.88 26.21
N LEU A 155 18.58 -33.35 27.15
CA LEU A 155 19.88 -33.94 27.53
C LEU A 155 19.72 -35.35 28.12
N LEU A 156 18.70 -35.57 28.95
CA LEU A 156 18.43 -36.89 29.55
C LEU A 156 18.00 -37.95 28.52
N ARG A 157 17.47 -37.54 27.36
CA ARG A 157 17.14 -38.45 26.25
C ARG A 157 18.33 -38.75 25.34
N SER A 158 19.42 -37.98 25.44
CA SER A 158 20.62 -38.12 24.61
C SER A 158 21.77 -38.88 25.30
N LEU A 159 21.58 -39.28 26.56
CA LEU A 159 22.45 -40.15 27.36
C LEU A 159 21.86 -41.56 27.40
#